data_AF-A0A0X3RYI6-F1
#
_entry.id   AF-A0A0X3RYI6-F1
#
_cell.length_a   1.000
_cell.length_b   1.000
_cell.length_c   1.000
_cell.angle_alpha   90.00
_cell.angle_beta   90.00
_cell.angle_gamma   90.00
#
_symmetry.space_group_name_H-M   'P 1'
#
loop_
_entity.id
_entity.type
_entity.pdbx_description
1 polymer ?
#
loop_
_entity_poly.entity_id
_entity_poly.type
_entity_poly.pdbx_seq_one_letter_code
_entity_poly.pdbx_strand_id
1 'polypeptide(L)' 'MSFVDVINEVHVSEPGLVVVDVVAADDATAFAFHAALAAMWVTTRIERTPRGPGRSGVRLRCCLDMRRRPG' A
#
# COMPACT_ATOMS: atom_id res chain seq x y z
N MET A 1 10.24 7.94 -15.52
CA MET A 1 8.85 8.16 -15.08
C MET A 1 8.55 7.23 -13.92
N SER A 2 8.85 7.68 -12.70
CA SER A 2 8.49 7.01 -11.46
C SER A 2 6.96 7.02 -11.33
N PHE A 3 6.33 5.90 -11.66
CA PHE A 3 4.89 5.71 -11.50
C PHE A 3 4.51 5.39 -10.04
N VAL A 4 5.12 6.08 -9.08
CA VAL A 4 4.53 6.20 -7.75
C VAL A 4 3.57 7.36 -7.92
N ASP A 5 2.27 7.07 -7.95
CA ASP A 5 1.27 8.14 -7.95
C ASP A 5 1.62 9.12 -6.82
N VAL A 6 1.56 10.43 -7.06
CA VAL A 6 2.10 11.42 -6.11
C VAL A 6 1.46 11.17 -4.75
N ILE A 7 2.27 10.91 -3.73
CA ILE A 7 1.75 10.71 -2.38
C ILE A 7 1.19 12.06 -1.93
N ASN A 8 -0.15 12.15 -1.87
CA ASN A 8 -0.81 13.35 -1.37
C ASN A 8 -0.40 13.59 0.09
N GLU A 9 -0.04 14.84 0.41
CA GLU A 9 0.37 15.27 1.74
C GLU A 9 -0.62 14.86 2.84
N VAL A 10 -1.91 14.77 2.52
CA VAL A 10 -2.97 14.32 3.44
C VAL A 10 -2.70 12.93 4.02
N HIS A 11 -2.00 12.06 3.28
CA HIS A 11 -1.69 10.70 3.73
C HIS A 11 -0.49 10.61 4.68
N VAL A 12 0.28 11.69 4.84
CA VAL A 12 1.46 11.77 5.71
C VAL A 12 1.46 13.06 6.55
N SER A 13 0.28 13.68 6.70
CA SER A 13 0.11 14.97 7.38
C SER A 13 0.36 14.90 8.88
N GLU A 14 0.32 13.70 9.46
CA GLU A 14 0.54 13.47 10.89
C GLU A 14 1.65 12.45 11.14
N PRO A 15 2.44 12.60 12.21
CA PRO A 15 3.40 11.58 12.63
C PRO A 15 2.72 10.23 12.83
N GLY A 16 3.33 9.17 12.28
CA GLY A 16 2.83 7.80 12.39
C GLY A 16 1.94 7.33 11.24
N LEU A 17 1.59 8.21 10.29
CA LEU A 17 0.99 7.81 9.02
C LEU A 17 2.06 7.44 7.99
N VAL A 18 1.89 6.32 7.29
CA VAL A 18 2.84 5.82 6.29
C VAL A 18 2.12 5.34 5.04
N VAL A 19 2.67 5.67 3.88
CA VAL A 19 2.24 5.11 2.58
C VAL A 19 3.26 4.11 2.09
N VAL A 20 2.80 2.92 1.73
CA VAL A 20 3.63 1.83 1.21
C VAL A 20 3.15 1.45 -0.18
N ASP A 21 4.04 1.58 -1.16
CA ASP A 21 3.85 1.04 -2.51
C ASP A 21 4.49 -0.34 -2.62
N VAL A 22 3.70 -1.31 -3.07
CA VAL A 22 4.08 -2.72 -3.19
C VAL A 22 4.01 -3.12 -4.66
N VAL A 23 5.07 -3.75 -5.14
CA VAL A 23 5.12 -4.40 -6.45
C VAL A 23 5.40 -5.88 -6.22
N ALA A 24 4.48 -6.75 -6.64
CA ALA A 24 4.64 -8.20 -6.54
C ALA A 24 4.47 -8.86 -7.91
N ALA A 25 4.99 -10.07 -8.10
CA ALA A 25 4.87 -10.77 -9.38
C ALA A 25 3.39 -11.08 -9.75
N ASP A 26 2.59 -11.36 -8.73
CA ASP A 26 1.20 -11.81 -8.80
C ASP A 26 0.36 -11.19 -7.66
N ASP A 27 -0.95 -11.35 -7.77
CA ASP A 27 -1.91 -10.78 -6.81
C ASP A 27 -1.86 -11.46 -5.44
N ALA A 28 -1.65 -12.79 -5.39
CA ALA A 28 -1.64 -13.53 -4.14
C ALA A 28 -0.51 -13.06 -3.22
N THR A 29 0.68 -12.83 -3.79
CA THR A 29 1.82 -12.27 -3.06
C THR A 29 1.54 -10.84 -2.56
N ALA A 30 0.95 -9.98 -3.40
CA ALA A 30 0.60 -8.61 -3.00
C ALA A 30 -0.43 -8.59 -1.86
N PHE A 31 -1.46 -9.44 -1.95
CA PHE A 31 -2.50 -9.53 -0.94
C PHE A 31 -2.02 -10.17 0.38
N ALA A 32 -1.14 -11.18 0.32
CA ALA A 32 -0.54 -11.78 1.51
C ALA A 32 0.28 -10.75 2.31
N PHE A 33 1.07 -9.93 1.61
CA PHE A 33 1.83 -8.85 2.25
C PHE A 33 0.91 -7.78 2.85
N HIS A 34 -0.16 -7.39 2.13
CA HIS A 34 -1.16 -6.48 2.67
C HIS A 34 -1.82 -7.02 3.95
N ALA A 35 -2.22 -8.29 3.96
CA ALA A 35 -2.83 -8.91 5.13
C ALA A 35 -1.89 -8.93 6.33
N ALA A 36 -0.59 -9.18 6.11
CA ALA A 36 0.41 -9.10 7.17
C ALA A 36 0.51 -7.69 7.77
N LEU A 37 0.47 -6.64 6.93
CA LEU A 37 0.43 -5.25 7.39
C LEU A 37 -0.86 -4.93 8.16
N ALA A 38 -2.01 -5.38 7.66
CA ALA A 38 -3.31 -5.18 8.30
C ALA A 38 -3.43 -5.89 9.66
N ALA A 39 -2.68 -6.97 9.88
CA ALA A 39 -2.60 -7.66 11.16
C ALA A 39 -1.73 -6.93 12.21
N MET A 40 -0.84 -6.05 11.77
CA MET A 40 0.04 -5.28 12.66
C MET A 40 -0.48 -3.87 12.92
N TRP A 41 -1.11 -3.24 11.92
CA TRP A 41 -1.60 -1.85 11.99
C TRP A 41 -2.95 -1.66 11.33
N VAL A 42 -3.67 -0.62 11.75
CA VAL A 42 -4.89 -0.20 11.06
C VAL A 42 -4.55 0.28 9.64
N THR A 43 -5.10 -0.38 8.64
CA THR A 43 -4.99 -0.04 7.21
C THR A 43 -6.21 0.76 6.77
N THR A 44 -6.02 1.96 6.22
CA THR A 44 -7.13 2.89 5.90
C THR A 44 -7.52 2.91 4.43
N ARG A 45 -6.64 2.51 3.50
CA ARG A 45 -6.93 2.51 2.06
C ARG A 45 -6.07 1.52 1.29
N ILE A 46 -6.68 0.85 0.31
CA ILE A 46 -6.01 0.03 -0.70
C ILE A 46 -6.34 0.61 -2.07
N GLU A 47 -5.32 1.04 -2.81
CA GLU A 47 -5.46 1.30 -4.24
C GLU A 47 -4.75 0.20 -5.02
N ARG A 48 -5.54 -0.62 -5.72
CA ARG A 48 -5.05 -1.65 -6.63
C ARG A 48 -5.02 -1.06 -8.03
N THR A 49 -3.83 -1.01 -8.63
CA THR A 49 -3.71 -0.68 -10.05
C THR A 49 -3.49 -1.98 -10.83
N PRO A 50 -4.41 -2.39 -11.72
CA PRO A 50 -4.22 -3.59 -12.54
C PRO A 50 -2.99 -3.46 -13.44
N ARG A 51 -2.46 -4.60 -13.88
CA ARG A 51 -1.34 -4.67 -14.84
C ARG A 51 -1.68 -3.83 -16.08
N GLY A 52 -1.06 -2.66 -16.21
CA GLY A 52 -1.06 -1.91 -17.46
C GLY A 52 -0.12 -2.60 -18.47
N PRO A 53 -0.38 -2.49 -19.79
CA PRO A 53 0.56 -2.98 -20.80
C PRO A 53 1.95 -2.39 -20.55
N GLY A 54 2.97 -3.27 -20.49
CA GLY A 54 4.36 -2.89 -20.18
C GLY A 54 4.74 -2.83 -18.69
N ARG A 55 3.83 -3.15 -17.75
CA ARG A 55 4.16 -3.22 -16.31
C ARG A 55 4.43 -4.65 -15.86
N SER A 56 5.60 -4.87 -15.24
CA SER A 56 5.88 -6.08 -14.48
C SER A 56 5.20 -6.03 -13.13
N GLY A 57 4.40 -7.05 -12.84
CA GLY A 57 3.81 -7.26 -11.52
C GLY A 57 2.48 -6.55 -11.25
N VAL A 58 1.88 -6.94 -10.14
CA VAL A 58 0.71 -6.33 -9.51
C VAL A 58 1.17 -5.21 -8.60
N ARG A 59 0.41 -4.11 -8.60
CA ARG A 59 0.70 -2.92 -7.79
C ARG A 59 -0.41 -2.67 -6.79
N LEU A 60 0.03 -2.45 -5.56
CA LEU A 60 -0.84 -2.18 -4.42
C LEU A 60 -0.26 -1.02 -3.63
N ARG A 61 -1.09 -0.04 -3.31
CA ARG A 61 -0.77 1.04 -2.39
C ARG A 61 -1.56 0.88 -1.10
N CYS A 62 -0.88 0.96 0.03
CA CYS A 62 -1.47 0.88 1.36
C CYS A 62 -1.18 2.15 2.16
N CYS A 63 -2.19 2.69 2.83
CA CYS A 63 -2.00 3.69 3.89
C CYS A 63 -2.12 3.01 5.25
N LEU A 64 -1.11 3.20 6.10
CA LEU A 64 -0.97 2.58 7.42
C LEU A 64 -0.98 3.68 8.50
N ASP A 65 -1.70 3.43 9.60
CA ASP A 65 -1.57 4.22 10.83
C ASP A 65 -0.81 3.42 11.89
N MET A 66 0.49 3.69 12.03
CA MET A 66 1.36 2.95 12.94
C MET A 66 1.07 3.22 14.42
N ARG A 67 0.28 4.25 14.73
CA ARG A 67 -0.14 4.58 16.10
C ARG A 67 -1.19 3.60 16.60
N ARG A 68 -1.87 2.89 15.70
CA ARG A 68 -3.00 2.00 16.00
C ARG A 68 -2.63 0.57 15.61
N ARG A 69 -2.71 -0.33 16.59
CA ARG A 69 -2.65 -1.78 16.34
C ARG A 69 -4.06 -2.34 16.22
N PRO A 70 -4.29 -3.35 15.39
CA PRO A 70 -5.52 -4.12 15.41
C PRO A 70 -5.74 -4.71 16.81
N GLY A 71 -6.99 -4.74 17.25
CA GLY A 71 -7.41 -5.39 18.49
C GLY A 71 -7.40 -6.91 18.38
#